data_AF-A0A2M7SHZ1-F1
#
_entry.id   AF-A0A2M7SHZ1-F1
#
_cell.length_a   1.000
_cell.length_b   1.000
_cell.length_c   1.000
_cell.angle_alpha   90.00
_cell.angle_beta   90.00
_cell.angle_gamma   90.00
#
_symmetry.space_group_name_H-M   'P 1'
#
loop_
_entity.id
_entity.type
_entity.pdbx_description
1 polymer ?
#
loop_
_entity_poly.entity_id
_entity_poly.type
_entity_poly.pdbx_seq_one_letter_code
_entity_poly.pdbx_strand_id
1 'polypeptide(L)' 'MAFIIDDILFSPLKFTIWLGQKLRDAAYQELTDESKIHEGLLQLQMRYEMEEISQEEYEKQEGRLMEQLEVIRKMKEEEI' A
#
# COMPACT_ATOMS: atom_id res chain seq x y z
N MET A 1 33.54 8.45 -5.86
CA MET A 1 32.21 8.96 -6.24
C MET A 1 31.28 7.77 -6.48
N ALA A 2 30.66 7.24 -5.44
CA ALA A 2 29.78 6.05 -5.51
C ALA A 2 28.54 6.23 -4.64
N PHE A 3 27.99 7.45 -4.60
CA PHE A 3 26.82 7.78 -3.75
C PHE A 3 25.58 8.17 -4.56
N ILE A 4 25.72 8.53 -5.85
CA ILE A 4 24.59 9.04 -6.65
C ILE A 4 23.77 7.90 -7.27
N ILE A 5 24.37 6.72 -7.51
CA ILE A 5 23.67 5.61 -8.18
C ILE A 5 22.73 4.88 -7.21
N ASP A 6 23.15 4.66 -5.95
CA ASP A 6 22.29 4.01 -4.95
C ASP A 6 21.04 4.85 -4.63
N ASP A 7 21.19 6.16 -4.42
CA ASP A 7 20.04 7.02 -4.10
C ASP A 7 19.05 7.19 -5.26
N ILE A 8 19.50 7.07 -6.52
CA ILE A 8 18.62 7.14 -7.70
C ILE A 8 17.86 5.83 -7.92
N LEU A 9 18.45 4.67 -7.59
CA LEU A 9 17.76 3.38 -7.70
C LEU A 9 16.61 3.25 -6.68
N PHE A 10 16.80 3.78 -5.47
CA PHE A 10 15.76 3.80 -4.43
C PHE A 10 14.88 5.07 -4.42
N SER A 11 15.19 6.06 -5.26
CA SER A 11 14.47 7.35 -5.36
C SER A 11 12.96 7.19 -5.70
N PRO A 12 12.54 6.33 -6.65
CA PRO A 12 11.12 6.13 -6.95
C PRO A 12 10.35 5.52 -5.78
N LEU A 13 11.00 4.63 -5.02
CA LEU A 13 10.43 3.97 -3.84
C LEU A 13 10.25 4.98 -2.70
N LYS A 14 11.28 5.79 -2.39
CA LYS A 14 11.17 6.87 -1.40
C LYS A 14 10.05 7.87 -1.77
N PHE A 15 9.87 8.15 -3.06
CA PHE A 15 8.80 9.03 -3.55
C PHE A 15 7.41 8.41 -3.42
N THR A 16 7.25 7.12 -3.70
CA THR A 16 5.95 6.42 -3.54
C THR A 16 5.59 6.18 -2.08
N ILE A 17 6.54 5.88 -1.21
CA ILE A 17 6.34 5.84 0.25
C ILE A 17 5.88 7.21 0.76
N TRP A 18 6.56 8.29 0.35
CA TRP A 18 6.20 9.66 0.75
C TRP A 18 4.79 10.03 0.26
N LEU A 19 4.46 9.67 -0.99
CA LEU A 19 3.12 9.87 -1.54
C LEU A 19 2.06 9.06 -0.80
N GLY A 20 2.38 7.82 -0.45
CA GLY A 20 1.53 6.94 0.35
C GLY A 20 1.31 7.45 1.77
N GLN A 21 2.33 7.98 2.44
CA GLN A 21 2.19 8.63 3.75
C GLN A 21 1.29 9.86 3.66
N LYS A 22 1.48 10.71 2.65
CA LYS A 22 0.61 11.86 2.37
C LYS A 22 -0.83 11.44 2.09
N LEU A 23 -1.03 10.34 1.37
CA LEU A 23 -2.35 9.79 1.09
C LEU A 23 -3.00 9.20 2.33
N ARG A 24 -2.22 8.49 3.16
CA ARG A 24 -2.65 7.94 4.45
C ARG A 24 -3.13 9.05 5.38
N ASP A 25 -2.35 10.11 5.52
CA ASP A 25 -2.71 11.26 6.37
C ASP A 25 -4.00 11.95 5.90
N ALA A 26 -4.23 12.01 4.58
CA ALA A 26 -5.48 12.50 4.01
C ALA A 26 -6.65 11.52 4.20
N ALA A 27 -6.40 10.21 4.06
CA ALA A 27 -7.39 9.15 4.21
C ALA A 27 -7.87 8.96 5.66
N TYR A 28 -7.01 9.21 6.66
CA TYR A 28 -7.41 9.22 8.08
C TYR A 28 -8.51 10.25 8.39
N GLN A 29 -8.62 11.32 7.60
CA GLN A 29 -9.65 12.34 7.78
C GLN A 29 -11.01 11.95 7.17
N GLU A 30 -11.07 10.91 6.33
CA GLU A 30 -12.27 10.56 5.56
C GLU A 30 -12.33 9.04 5.31
N LEU A 31 -12.62 8.26 6.36
CA LEU A 31 -12.51 6.80 6.33
C LEU A 31 -13.76 6.13 5.72
N THR A 32 -13.67 5.79 4.44
CA THR A 32 -14.54 4.78 3.80
C THR A 32 -13.95 3.37 3.95
N ASP A 33 -14.76 2.31 3.77
CA ASP A 33 -14.27 0.93 3.93
C ASP A 33 -13.15 0.54 2.95
N GLU A 34 -13.13 1.09 1.74
CA GLU A 34 -12.05 0.87 0.77
C GLU A 34 -10.75 1.58 1.18
N SER A 35 -10.85 2.77 1.78
CA SER A 35 -9.69 3.54 2.24
C SER A 35 -8.84 2.76 3.24
N LYS A 36 -9.48 1.99 4.13
CA LYS A 36 -8.79 1.15 5.13
C LYS A 36 -7.99 0.01 4.50
N ILE A 37 -8.52 -0.60 3.44
CA ILE A 37 -7.81 -1.65 2.72
C ILE A 37 -6.61 -1.07 1.97
N HIS A 38 -6.78 0.09 1.33
CA HIS A 38 -5.68 0.79 0.66
C HIS A 38 -4.57 1.19 1.64
N GLU A 39 -4.90 1.63 2.86
CA GLU A 39 -3.90 1.86 3.90
C GLU A 39 -3.15 0.57 4.26
N GLY A 40 -3.87 -0.54 4.42
CA GLY A 40 -3.28 -1.85 4.70
C GLY A 40 -2.30 -2.32 3.62
N LEU A 41 -2.67 -2.16 2.33
CA LEU A 41 -1.80 -2.48 1.20
C LEU A 41 -0.52 -1.64 1.21
N LEU A 42 -0.65 -0.34 1.47
CA LEU A 42 0.50 0.56 1.57
C LEU A 42 1.43 0.17 2.72
N GLN A 43 0.88 -0.14 3.90
CA GLN A 43 1.67 -0.61 5.03
C GLN A 43 2.40 -1.92 4.71
N LEU A 44 1.72 -2.85 4.06
CA LEU A 44 2.28 -4.13 3.67
C LEU A 44 3.47 -3.96 2.70
N GLN A 45 3.33 -3.07 1.72
CA GLN A 45 4.40 -2.76 0.78
C GLN A 45 5.60 -2.10 1.46
N MET A 46 5.38 -1.16 2.38
CA MET A 46 6.48 -0.57 3.16
C MET A 46 7.26 -1.63 3.95
N ARG A 47 6.57 -2.59 4.56
CA ARG A 47 7.20 -3.67 5.33
C ARG A 47 8.02 -4.60 4.44
N TYR A 48 7.52 -4.91 3.24
CA TYR A 48 8.27 -5.69 2.26
C TYR A 48 9.52 -4.95 1.77
N GLU A 49 9.38 -3.66 1.45
CA GLU A 49 10.51 -2.82 1.01
C GLU A 49 11.59 -2.63 2.09
N MET A 50 11.20 -2.65 3.37
CA MET A 50 12.11 -2.63 4.52
C MET A 50 12.68 -4.03 4.85
N GLU A 51 12.40 -5.04 4.03
CA GLU A 51 12.78 -6.45 4.23
C GLU A 51 12.27 -7.04 5.57
N GLU A 52 11.23 -6.45 6.16
CA GLU A 52 10.60 -6.92 7.41
C GLU A 52 9.73 -8.17 7.19
N ILE A 53 9.29 -8.40 5.94
CA ILE A 53 8.52 -9.57 5.53
C ILE A 53 9.09 -10.14 4.23
N SER A 54 8.94 -11.45 4.04
CA SER A 54 9.33 -12.12 2.80
C SER A 54 8.36 -11.80 1.67
N GLN A 55 8.80 -12.02 0.43
CA GLN A 55 7.94 -11.93 -0.75
C GLN A 55 6.71 -12.86 -0.65
N GLU A 56 6.89 -14.09 -0.17
CA GLU A 56 5.78 -15.04 -0.01
C GLU A 56 4.74 -14.55 1.00
N GLU A 57 5.19 -13.93 2.11
CA GLU A 57 4.28 -13.35 3.10
C GLU A 57 3.59 -12.09 2.56
N TYR A 58 4.31 -11.27 1.79
CA TYR A 58 3.74 -10.11 1.09
C TYR A 58 2.62 -10.55 0.14
N GLU A 59 2.89 -11.46 -0.80
CA GLU A 59 1.92 -11.91 -1.81
C GLU A 59 0.67 -12.53 -1.16
N LYS A 60 0.86 -13.29 -0.07
CA LYS A 60 -0.24 -13.91 0.68
C LYS A 60 -1.13 -12.88 1.37
N GLN A 61 -0.54 -11.85 1.98
CA GLN A 61 -1.30 -10.81 2.67
C GLN A 61 -1.95 -9.83 1.68
N GLU A 62 -1.25 -9.50 0.60
CA GLU A 62 -1.76 -8.66 -0.49
C GLU A 62 -2.99 -9.29 -1.11
N GLY A 63 -2.93 -10.58 -1.44
CA GLY A 63 -4.07 -11.32 -1.99
C GLY A 63 -5.32 -11.23 -1.11
N ARG A 64 -5.17 -11.37 0.21
CA ARG A 64 -6.29 -11.27 1.16
C ARG A 64 -6.92 -9.88 1.19
N LEU A 65 -6.10 -8.83 1.16
CA LEU A 65 -6.57 -7.45 1.14
C LEU A 65 -7.29 -7.14 -0.18
N MET A 66 -6.79 -7.67 -1.29
CA MET A 66 -7.42 -7.51 -2.61
C MET A 66 -8.76 -8.25 -2.72
N GLU A 67 -8.87 -9.47 -2.17
CA GLU A 67 -10.14 -10.19 -2.06
C GLU A 67 -11.18 -9.39 -1.26
N GLN A 68 -10.77 -8.80 -0.13
CA GLN A 68 -11.66 -7.94 0.67
C GLN A 68 -12.11 -6.69 -0.10
N LEU A 69 -11.21 -6.08 -0.88
CA LEU A 69 -11.53 -4.93 -1.71
C LEU A 69 -12.58 -5.26 -2.77
N GLU A 70 -12.45 -6.43 -3.39
CA GLU A 70 -13.40 -6.90 -4.40
C GLU A 70 -14.79 -7.11 -3.80
N VAL A 71 -14.89 -7.68 -2.60
CA VAL A 71 -16.16 -7.86 -1.89
C VAL A 71 -16.82 -6.51 -1.62
N ILE A 72 -16.07 -5.53 -1.08
CA ILE A 72 -16.62 -4.19 -0.79
C ILE A 72 -17.13 -3.51 -2.05
N ARG A 73 -16.38 -3.61 -3.16
CA ARG A 73 -16.78 -3.04 -4.45
C ARG A 73 -18.07 -3.66 -4.96
N LYS A 74 -18.18 -4.99 -4.93
CA LYS A 74 -19.41 -5.71 -5.32
C LYS A 74 -20.61 -5.29 -4.48
N MET A 75 -20.44 -5.16 -3.16
CA MET A 75 -21.53 -4.71 -2.28
C MET A 75 -22.01 -3.29 -2.62
N LYS A 76 -21.08 -2.37 -2.94
CA LYS A 76 -21.44 -1.02 -3.37
C LYS A 76 -22.11 -0.98 -4.74
N GLU A 77 -21.71 -1.85 -5.65
CA GLU A 77 -22.34 -1.97 -6.98
C GLU A 77 -23.77 -2.53 -6.90
N GLU A 78 -24.04 -3.43 -5.94
CA GLU A 78 -25.39 -3.99 -5.71
C GLU A 78 -26.34 -3.04 -4.96
N GLU A 79 -25.82 -2.05 -4.23
CA GLU A 79 -26.60 -1.02 -3.52
C GLU A 79 -27.05 0.16 -4.42
N ILE A 80 -26.59 0.21 -5.68
CA ILE A 80 -26.90 1.28 -6.67
C ILE A 80 -27.95 0.79 -7.68
#